data_AF-A0A0K1S9M6-F1
#
_entry.id   AF-A0A0K1S9M6-F1
#
_cell.length_a   1.000
_cell.length_b   1.000
_cell.length_c   1.000
_cell.angle_alpha   90.00
_cell.angle_beta   90.00
_cell.angle_gamma   90.00
#
_symmetry.space_group_name_H-M   'P 1'
#
loop_
_entity.id
_entity.type
_entity.pdbx_description
1 polymer ?
#
loop_
_entity_poly.entity_id
_entity_poly.type
_entity_poly.pdbx_seq_one_letter_code
_entity_poly.pdbx_strand_id
1 'polypeptide(L)' 'MSICFEVESLEKALEHWSEIGYGARGEISQASHGLEIYIYDPDGNRLIFHQSTAKTNPFR' A
#
# COMPACT_ATOMS: atom_id res chain seq x y z
N MET A 1 -3.84 7.84 -14.26
CA MET A 1 -5.02 7.26 -13.55
C MET A 1 -4.68 7.07 -12.08
N SER A 2 -5.66 6.80 -11.22
CA SER A 2 -5.38 6.37 -9.83
C SER A 2 -6.21 5.16 -9.45
N ILE A 3 -5.54 4.17 -8.84
CA ILE A 3 -6.16 2.93 -8.38
C ILE A 3 -5.85 2.81 -6.89
N CYS A 4 -6.88 2.50 -6.09
CA CYS A 4 -6.79 2.38 -4.65
C CYS A 4 -7.05 0.93 -4.23
N PHE A 5 -6.11 0.36 -3.47
CA PHE A 5 -6.19 -0.98 -2.92
C PHE A 5 -6.26 -0.88 -1.39
N GLU A 6 -7.33 -1.43 -0.82
CA GLU A 6 -7.35 -1.70 0.62
C GLU A 6 -6.60 -3.02 0.85
N VAL A 7 -5.61 -3.01 1.73
CA VAL A 7 -4.82 -4.19 2.10
C VAL A 7 -4.87 -4.46 3.59
N GLU A 8 -4.77 -5.73 3.96
CA GLU A 8 -4.72 -6.13 5.37
C GLU A 8 -3.38 -5.75 6.04
N SER A 9 -2.29 -5.83 5.29
CA SER A 9 -0.94 -5.45 5.72
C SER A 9 -0.21 -4.75 4.58
N LEU A 10 0.16 -3.48 4.81
CA LEU A 10 1.01 -2.74 3.89
C LEU A 10 2.38 -3.40 3.74
N GLU A 11 2.96 -3.86 4.84
CA GLU A 11 4.28 -4.51 4.84
C GLU A 11 4.31 -5.70 3.87
N LYS A 12 3.38 -6.65 4.01
CA LYS A 12 3.27 -7.80 3.10
C LYS A 12 2.99 -7.40 1.65
N ALA A 13 2.15 -6.38 1.44
CA ALA A 13 1.86 -5.90 0.10
C ALA A 13 3.11 -5.33 -0.58
N LEU A 14 3.96 -4.62 0.17
CA LEU A 14 5.21 -4.03 -0.33
C LEU A 14 6.32 -5.07 -0.51
N GLU A 15 6.39 -6.09 0.35
CA GLU A 15 7.25 -7.26 0.15
C GLU A 15 6.95 -7.94 -1.19
N HIS A 16 5.68 -8.27 -1.44
CA HIS A 16 5.26 -8.85 -2.72
C HIS A 16 5.56 -7.95 -3.91
N TRP A 17 5.40 -6.63 -3.75
CA TRP A 17 5.75 -5.68 -4.80
C TRP A 17 7.25 -5.75 -5.13
N SER A 18 8.10 -5.76 -4.08
CA SER A 18 9.54 -5.88 -4.21
C SER A 18 9.95 -7.19 -4.91
N GLU A 19 9.31 -8.32 -4.57
CA GLU A 19 9.54 -9.63 -5.18
C GLU A 19 9.27 -9.66 -6.69
N ILE A 20 8.25 -8.93 -7.16
CA ILE A 20 7.89 -8.87 -8.60
C ILE A 20 8.75 -7.86 -9.39
N GLY A 21 9.87 -7.39 -8.82
CA GLY A 21 10.84 -6.51 -9.48
C GLY A 21 10.52 -5.03 -9.38
N TYR A 22 9.58 -4.69 -8.50
CA TYR A 22 8.99 -3.39 -8.38
C TYR A 22 9.21 -2.94 -6.93
N GLY A 23 10.33 -2.28 -6.68
CA GLY A 23 10.62 -1.76 -5.34
C GLY A 23 9.60 -0.67 -4.98
N ALA A 24 8.98 -0.79 -3.81
CA ALA A 24 8.14 0.27 -3.27
C ALA A 24 8.95 1.57 -3.16
N ARG A 25 8.70 2.51 -4.06
CA ARG A 25 9.28 3.85 -4.03
C ARG A 25 8.25 4.79 -3.40
N GLY A 26 8.22 4.80 -2.08
CA GLY A 26 7.31 5.64 -1.31
C GLY A 26 7.55 5.48 0.18
N GLU A 27 7.17 6.49 0.94
CA GLU A 27 7.14 6.42 2.40
C GLU A 27 5.73 6.03 2.83
N ILE A 28 5.64 5.13 3.81
CA ILE A 28 4.36 4.86 4.48
C ILE A 28 4.02 6.11 5.30
N SER A 29 2.85 6.67 5.04
CA SER A 29 2.32 7.85 5.71
C SER A 29 1.10 7.50 6.55
N GLN A 30 0.93 8.21 7.67
CA GLN A 30 -0.24 8.05 8.53
C GLN A 30 -1.33 9.04 8.11
N ALA A 31 -2.51 8.50 7.80
CA ALA A 31 -3.70 9.23 7.39
C ALA A 31 -4.82 9.07 8.42
N SER A 32 -5.90 9.85 8.28
CA SER A 32 -7.07 9.78 9.18
C SER A 32 -7.78 8.42 9.18
N HIS A 33 -7.58 7.62 8.12
CA HIS A 33 -8.21 6.31 7.92
C HIS A 33 -7.24 5.14 8.14
N GLY A 34 -5.99 5.40 8.53
CA GLY A 34 -4.98 4.39 8.84
C GLY A 34 -3.62 4.71 8.23
N LEU A 35 -2.99 3.72 7.61
CA LEU A 35 -1.72 3.89 6.94
C LEU A 35 -1.92 3.85 5.43
N GLU A 36 -1.13 4.61 4.68
CA GLU A 36 -1.16 4.58 3.22
C GLU A 36 0.23 4.82 2.62
N ILE A 37 0.44 4.28 1.42
CA ILE A 37 1.60 4.53 0.59
C ILE A 37 1.18 4.76 -0.86
N TYR A 38 1.90 5.68 -1.49
CA TYR A 38 1.73 6.04 -2.89
C TYR A 38 2.91 5.52 -3.69
N ILE A 39 2.62 4.73 -4.73
CA ILE A 39 3.63 4.29 -5.70
C ILE A 39 3.13 4.58 -7.12
N TYR A 40 4.03 4.40 -8.09
CA TYR A 40 3.75 4.65 -9.50
C TYR A 40 4.13 3.42 -10.31
N ASP A 41 3.24 3.01 -11.22
CA ASP A 41 3.56 2.02 -12.24
C ASP A 41 4.43 2.64 -13.36
N PRO A 42 4.96 1.84 -14.30
CA PRO A 42 5.77 2.35 -15.41
C PRO A 42 5.06 3.37 -16.32
N ASP A 43 3.72 3.31 -16.38
CA ASP A 43 2.90 4.22 -17.18
C ASP A 43 2.58 5.52 -16.42
N GLY A 44 3.07 5.65 -15.17
CA GLY A 44 2.86 6.82 -14.31
C GLY A 44 1.49 6.86 -13.64
N ASN A 45 0.74 5.75 -13.62
CA ASN A 45 -0.49 5.68 -12.81
C ASN A 45 -0.13 5.59 -11.34
N ARG A 46 -0.90 6.32 -10.52
CA ARG A 46 -0.75 6.28 -9.07
C ARG A 46 -1.46 5.06 -8.52
N LEU A 47 -0.72 4.18 -7.88
CA LEU A 47 -1.26 3.06 -7.11
C LEU A 47 -1.20 3.46 -5.63
N ILE A 48 -2.35 3.43 -4.98
CA ILE A 48 -2.51 3.80 -3.57
C ILE A 48 -2.80 2.50 -2.83
N PHE A 49 -1.95 2.16 -1.86
CA PHE A 49 -2.25 1.07 -0.94
C PHE A 49 -2.58 1.69 0.40
N HIS A 50 -3.72 1.34 0.97
CA HIS A 50 -4.09 1.79 2.30
C HIS A 50 -4.49 0.62 3.18
N GLN A 51 -4.14 0.72 4.45
CA GLN A 51 -4.48 -0.23 5.49
C GLN A 51 -5.30 0.49 6.54
N SER A 52 -6.55 0.05 6.71
CA SER A 52 -7.44 0.66 7.69
C SER A 52 -7.08 0.24 9.11
N THR A 53 -7.02 1.22 10.01
CA THR A 53 -6.89 0.99 11.46
C THR A 53 -8.08 0.22 12.05
N ALA A 54 -9.24 0.25 11.39
CA ALA A 54 -10.42 -0.51 11.83
C ALA A 54 -10.30 -2.02 11.55
N LYS A 55 -9.42 -2.42 10.62
CA LYS A 55 -9.24 -3.83 10.19
C LYS A 55 -7.91 -4.44 10.60
N THR A 56 -7.05 -3.74 11.34
CA THR A 56 -5.91 -4.34 12.03
C THR A 56 -6.41 -5.21 13.17
N ASN A 57 -7.02 -6.34 12.82
CA ASN A 57 -7.45 -7.35 13.75
C ASN A 57 -6.26 -8.30 13.97
N PRO A 58 -5.67 -8.37 15.17
CA PRO A 58 -4.48 -9.19 15.42
C PRO A 58 -4.74 -10.71 15.41
N PHE A 59 -5.95 -11.15 15.02
CA PHE A 59 -6.41 -12.55 15.11
C PHE A 59 -7.02 -13.11 13.81
N ARG A 60 -6.74 -12.49 12.65
CA ARG A 60 -7.17 -13.03 11.35
C ARG A 60 -6.01 -13.58 10.55
#